data_AF-A0A926CKX1-F1
#
_entry.id   AF-A0A926CKX1-F1
#
_cell.length_a   1.000
_cell.length_b   1.000
_cell.length_c   1.000
_cell.angle_alpha   90.00
_cell.angle_beta   90.00
_cell.angle_gamma   90.00
#
_symmetry.space_group_name_H-M   'P 1'
#
loop_
_entity.id
_entity.type
_entity.pdbx_description
1 polymer ?
#
loop_
_entity_poly.entity_id
_entity_poly.type
_entity_poly.pdbx_seq_one_letter_code
_entity_poly.pdbx_strand_id
1 'polypeptide(L)' 'MARLAGGGLDAIEAWHSDHSPADTLRYQALAERFKLKVTGGSDFHGDNKPNVRLGYGPGALNVPVSVLDNLLA' A
#
# COMPACT_ATOMS: atom_id res chain seq x y z
N MET A 1 3.82 -11.34 10.17
CA MET A 1 4.50 -11.28 8.86
C MET A 1 5.40 -12.47 8.57
N ALA A 2 6.33 -12.87 9.44
CA ALA A 2 7.26 -13.98 9.16
C ALA A 2 6.59 -15.26 8.59
N ARG A 3 5.47 -15.70 9.16
CA ARG A 3 4.71 -16.86 8.63
C ARG A 3 4.18 -16.64 7.21
N LEU A 4 3.69 -15.44 6.89
CA LEU A 4 3.12 -15.14 5.58
C LEU A 4 4.23 -14.96 4.54
N ALA A 5 5.27 -14.21 4.88
CA ALA A 5 6.46 -14.06 4.03
C ALA A 5 7.11 -15.42 3.74
N GLY A 6 7.32 -16.26 4.76
CA GLY A 6 7.82 -17.62 4.58
C GLY A 6 6.82 -18.57 3.90
N GLY A 7 5.56 -18.15 3.77
CA GLY A 7 4.49 -18.88 3.08
C GLY A 7 4.25 -18.41 1.64
N GLY A 8 5.08 -17.51 1.10
CA GLY A 8 4.97 -17.02 -0.27
C GLY A 8 4.18 -15.72 -0.44
N LEU A 9 4.00 -14.93 0.62
CA LEU A 9 3.52 -13.56 0.45
C LEU A 9 4.59 -12.74 -0.28
N ASP A 10 4.23 -12.12 -1.40
CA ASP A 10 5.16 -11.39 -2.26
C ASP A 10 5.20 -9.88 -1.99
N ALA A 11 4.09 -9.30 -1.52
CA ALA A 11 3.96 -7.85 -1.36
C ALA A 11 3.00 -7.45 -0.23
N ILE A 12 3.13 -6.21 0.22
CA ILE A 12 2.23 -5.58 1.20
C ILE A 12 1.79 -4.20 0.72
N GLU A 13 0.52 -3.88 0.93
CA GLU A 13 -0.01 -2.54 0.66
C GLU A 13 0.46 -1.57 1.75
N ALA A 14 1.32 -0.62 1.38
CA ALA A 14 1.77 0.43 2.28
C ALA A 14 1.06 1.76 2.02
N TRP A 15 0.60 1.99 0.80
CA TRP A 15 -0.10 3.20 0.41
C TRP A 15 -1.59 2.93 0.27
N HIS A 16 -2.38 3.43 1.21
CA HIS A 16 -3.83 3.19 1.25
C HIS A 16 -4.58 4.46 1.67
N SER A 17 -5.83 4.62 1.23
CA SER A 17 -6.64 5.81 1.50
C SER A 17 -6.97 6.01 2.99
N ASP A 18 -6.96 4.94 3.77
CA ASP A 18 -7.19 4.99 5.22
C ASP A 18 -5.87 5.06 6.03
N HIS A 19 -4.71 5.11 5.38
CA HIS A 19 -3.42 5.22 6.06
C HIS A 19 -3.05 6.67 6.36
N SER A 20 -2.60 6.91 7.60
CA SER A 20 -1.82 8.11 7.90
C SER A 20 -0.41 8.02 7.29
N PRO A 21 0.35 9.14 7.24
CA PRO A 21 1.78 9.08 6.88
C PRO A 21 2.58 8.11 7.76
N ALA A 22 2.23 8.00 9.04
CA ALA A 22 2.89 7.08 9.97
C ALA A 22 2.58 5.61 9.65
N ASP A 23 1.35 5.30 9.23
CA ASP A 23 0.98 3.95 8.79
C ASP A 23 1.74 3.57 7.51
N THR A 24 1.84 4.48 6.55
CA THR A 24 2.62 4.27 5.32
C THR A 24 4.07 3.91 5.63
N LEU A 25 4.73 4.70 6.49
CA LEU A 25 6.11 4.45 6.92
C LEU A 25 6.24 3.11 7.65
N ARG A 26 5.29 2.78 8.53
CA ARG A 26 5.26 1.50 9.25
C ARG A 26 5.21 0.31 8.30
N TYR A 27 4.35 0.35 7.28
CA TYR A 27 4.21 -0.74 6.33
C TYR A 27 5.37 -0.83 5.34
N GLN A 28 5.96 0.29 4.94
CA GLN A 28 7.24 0.31 4.20
C GLN A 28 8.37 -0.36 4.98
N ALA A 29 8.52 -0.03 6.27
CA ALA A 29 9.53 -0.65 7.14
C ALA A 29 9.28 -2.16 7.34
N LEU A 30 8.02 -2.59 7.39
CA LEU A 30 7.68 -4.02 7.40
C LEU A 30 8.06 -4.70 6.09
N ALA A 31 7.79 -4.07 4.95
CA ALA A 31 8.16 -4.59 3.64
C ALA A 31 9.68 -4.80 3.53
N GLU A 32 10.46 -3.79 3.93
CA GLU A 32 11.92 -3.87 3.98
C GLU A 32 12.40 -5.01 4.89
N ARG A 33 11.90 -5.06 6.14
CA ARG A 33 12.29 -6.07 7.12
C ARG A 33 12.06 -7.51 6.64
N PHE A 34 10.98 -7.75 5.89
CA PHE A 34 10.57 -9.07 5.45
C PHE A 34 10.87 -9.34 3.96
N LYS A 35 11.58 -8.42 3.28
CA LYS A 35 11.92 -8.52 1.85
C LYS A 35 10.69 -8.67 0.95
N LEU A 36 9.61 -7.96 1.28
CA LEU A 36 8.37 -7.91 0.50
C LEU A 36 8.40 -6.71 -0.44
N LYS A 37 7.73 -6.82 -1.58
CA LYS A 37 7.42 -5.67 -2.43
C LYS A 37 6.38 -4.77 -1.75
N VAL A 38 6.30 -3.53 -2.19
CA VAL A 38 5.27 -2.57 -1.73
C VAL A 38 4.22 -2.41 -2.83
N THR A 39 2.95 -2.33 -2.44
CA THR A 39 1.83 -1.97 -3.32
C THR A 39 1.09 -0.74 -2.79
N GLY A 40 0.16 -0.23 -3.59
CA GLY A 40 -0.71 0.87 -3.20
C GLY A 40 -2.02 0.90 -3.99
N GLY A 41 -3.07 1.41 -3.35
CA GLY A 41 -4.40 1.49 -3.91
C GLY A 41 -5.26 2.53 -3.19
N SER A 42 -6.19 3.17 -3.92
CA SER A 42 -7.15 4.08 -3.30
C SER A 42 -8.25 3.35 -2.56
N ASP A 43 -8.48 2.07 -2.88
CA ASP A 43 -9.58 1.27 -2.34
C ASP A 43 -10.96 1.90 -2.65
N PHE A 44 -11.13 2.34 -3.91
CA PHE A 44 -12.34 3.03 -4.34
C PHE A 44 -13.55 2.09 -4.43
N HIS A 45 -14.66 2.49 -3.82
CA HIS A 45 -15.90 1.71 -3.73
C HIS A 45 -17.17 2.51 -4.05
N GLY A 46 -17.04 3.64 -4.77
CA GLY A 46 -18.16 4.51 -5.12
C GLY A 46 -18.86 5.07 -3.87
N ASP A 47 -20.19 5.00 -3.86
CA ASP A 47 -21.03 5.57 -2.79
C ASP A 47 -20.73 4.99 -1.40
N ASN A 48 -20.12 3.80 -1.32
CA ASN A 48 -19.71 3.20 -0.04
C ASN A 48 -18.48 3.86 0.60
N LYS A 49 -17.64 4.57 -0.18
CA LYS A 49 -16.51 5.37 0.31
C LYS A 49 -16.54 6.74 -0.39
N PRO A 50 -17.50 7.63 -0.06
CA PRO A 50 -17.78 8.85 -0.83
C PRO A 50 -16.61 9.86 -0.86
N ASN A 51 -15.65 9.74 0.08
CA ASN A 51 -14.47 10.59 0.16
C ASN A 51 -13.25 10.03 -0.60
N VAL A 52 -13.35 8.82 -1.15
CA VAL A 52 -12.32 8.20 -1.98
C VAL A 52 -12.74 8.36 -3.44
N ARG A 53 -11.79 8.70 -4.32
CA ARG A 53 -11.97 8.67 -5.77
C ARG A 53 -11.06 7.61 -6.38
N LEU A 54 -11.33 7.20 -7.61
CA LEU A 54 -10.44 6.28 -8.30
C LEU A 54 -9.01 6.86 -8.38
N GLY A 55 -8.04 6.18 -7.75
CA GLY A 55 -6.65 6.61 -7.69
C GLY A 55 -6.34 7.71 -6.67
N TYR A 56 -7.32 8.22 -5.91
CA TYR A 56 -7.13 9.29 -4.92
C TYR A 56 -7.89 8.98 -3.62
N GLY A 57 -7.26 9.20 -2.47
CA GLY A 57 -7.89 9.01 -1.15
C GLY A 57 -7.92 10.31 -0.34
N PRO A 58 -8.75 10.38 0.72
CA PRO A 58 -8.59 11.39 1.76
C PRO A 58 -7.19 11.27 2.40
N GLY A 59 -6.67 12.38 2.90
CA GLY A 59 -5.26 12.47 3.30
C GLY A 59 -4.34 12.73 2.10
N ALA A 60 -3.03 12.57 2.30
CA ALA A 60 -2.01 12.83 1.27
C ALA A 60 -1.68 11.55 0.46
N LEU A 61 -2.67 10.68 0.19
CA LEU A 61 -2.44 9.46 -0.60
C LEU A 61 -1.86 9.84 -1.96
N ASN A 62 -0.59 9.55 -2.14
CA ASN A 62 0.17 9.78 -3.36
C ASN A 62 1.06 8.55 -3.56
N VAL A 63 0.54 7.57 -4.31
CA VAL A 63 1.30 6.34 -4.62
C VAL A 63 2.32 6.70 -5.71
N PRO A 64 3.63 6.67 -5.42
CA PRO A 64 4.65 6.97 -6.44
C PRO A 64 4.62 5.93 -7.55
N VAL A 65 4.88 6.34 -8.81
CA VAL A 65 4.93 5.39 -9.94
C VAL A 65 5.96 4.27 -9.75
N SER A 66 7.03 4.56 -9.00
CA SER A 66 8.06 3.57 -8.64
C SER A 66 7.53 2.40 -7.84
N VAL A 67 6.37 2.53 -7.16
CA VAL A 67 5.70 1.41 -6.50
C VAL A 67 5.24 0.38 -7.54
N LEU A 68 4.70 0.83 -8.68
CA LEU A 68 4.33 -0.05 -9.79
C LEU A 68 5.57 -0.64 -10.46
N ASP A 69 6.59 0.18 -10.72
CA ASP A 69 7.82 -0.27 -11.37
C ASP A 69 8.51 -1.39 -10.56
N ASN A 70 8.63 -1.19 -9.24
CA ASN A 70 9.20 -2.19 -8.33
C ASN A 70 8.32 -3.45 -8.18
N LEU A 71 7.01 -3.31 -8.40
CA LEU A 71 6.10 -4.46 -8.36
C LEU A 71 6.30 -5.36 -9.58
N LEU A 72 6.53 -4.76 -10.75
CA LEU A 72 6.70 -5.45 -12.03
C LEU A 72 8.12 -5.98 -12.28
N ALA A 73 9.13 -5.47 -11.57
CA ALA A 73 10.51 -5.96 -11.61
C ALA A 73 10.67 -7.36 -11.02
#